data_AF-A0A0Q9QFV6-F1
#
_entry.id   AF-A0A0Q9QFV6-F1
#
_cell.length_a   1.000
_cell.length_b   1.000
_cell.length_c   1.000
_cell.angle_alpha   90.00
_cell.angle_beta   90.00
_cell.angle_gamma   90.00
#
_symmetry.space_group_name_H-M   'P 1'
#
loop_
_entity.id
_entity.type
_entity.pdbx_description
1 polymer ?
#
loop_
_entity_poly.entity_id
_entity_poly.type
_entity_poly.pdbx_seq_one_letter_code
_entity_poly.pdbx_strand_id
1 'polypeptide(L)'
;MDELIRQLEECTQHFLSEMEEADYLVVEQFVEQRDEIIAKIKDAERTTPLLEKHKVVVNRLLQHDPAIVRKITFLRNEASLKIKSFQQATTQRNAYESNPSDMYTQESYFFDKKK
;
A
#
# COMPACT_ATOMS: atom_id res chain seq x y z
N MET A 1 27.95 -12.51 -5.95
CA MET A 1 27.40 -12.64 -4.59
C MET A 1 27.66 -11.41 -3.75
N ASP A 2 28.91 -11.03 -3.47
CA ASP A 2 29.25 -9.82 -2.69
C ASP A 2 28.48 -8.57 -3.14
N GLU A 3 28.46 -8.31 -4.45
CA GLU A 3 27.75 -7.16 -5.02
C GLU A 3 26.23 -7.21 -4.79
N LEU A 4 25.61 -8.39 -4.87
CA LEU A 4 24.18 -8.54 -4.64
C LEU A 4 23.82 -8.31 -3.17
N ILE A 5 24.68 -8.74 -2.24
CA ILE A 5 24.52 -8.48 -0.81
C ILE A 5 24.68 -6.99 -0.50
N ARG A 6 25.64 -6.32 -1.15
CA ARG A 6 25.80 -4.86 -1.05
C ARG A 6 24.57 -4.12 -1.56
N GLN A 7 24.05 -4.48 -2.73
CA GLN A 7 22.83 -3.88 -3.28
C GLN A 7 21.61 -4.09 -2.36
N LEU A 8 21.48 -5.28 -1.75
CA LEU A 8 20.42 -5.56 -0.78
C LEU A 8 20.52 -4.67 0.46
N GLU A 9 21.75 -4.46 0.97
CA GLU A 9 22.01 -3.57 2.10
C GLU A 9 21.73 -2.10 1.74
N GLU A 10 22.21 -1.62 0.59
CA GLU A 10 21.98 -0.26 0.10
C GLU A 10 20.49 0.04 -0.12
N CYS A 11 19.76 -0.87 -0.79
CA CYS A 11 18.31 -0.76 -1.00
C CYS A 11 17.56 -0.67 0.34
N THR A 12 17.94 -1.51 1.33
CA THR A 12 17.32 -1.49 2.65
C THR A 12 17.64 -0.20 3.41
N GLN A 13 18.89 0.26 3.39
CA GLN A 13 19.29 1.50 4.09
C GLN A 13 18.64 2.74 3.47
N HIS A 14 18.55 2.79 2.14
CA HIS A 14 17.87 3.87 1.44
C HIS A 14 16.40 3.96 1.89
N PHE A 15 15.68 2.84 1.83
CA PHE A 15 14.28 2.81 2.28
C PHE A 15 14.14 3.19 3.75
N LEU A 16 15.03 2.73 4.63
CA LEU A 16 14.99 3.10 6.05
C LEU A 16 15.20 4.60 6.28
N SER A 17 16.00 5.27 5.44
CA SER A 17 16.26 6.71 5.54
C SER A 17 15.05 7.58 5.15
N GLU A 18 14.17 7.07 4.29
CA GLU A 18 12.96 7.76 3.82
C GLU A 18 11.67 7.19 4.41
N MET A 19 11.75 6.13 5.21
CA MET A 19 10.62 5.34 5.69
C MET A 19 9.55 6.17 6.42
N GLU A 20 9.95 7.23 7.13
CA GLU A 20 9.02 8.11 7.84
C GLU A 20 8.04 8.79 6.86
N GLU A 21 8.57 9.35 5.78
CA GLU A 21 7.82 10.09 4.77
C GLU A 21 7.32 9.21 3.61
N ALA A 22 7.78 7.96 3.52
CA ALA A 22 7.41 7.03 2.45
C ALA A 22 5.90 6.82 2.35
N ASP A 23 5.35 6.96 1.14
CA ASP A 23 3.98 6.61 0.82
C ASP A 23 3.87 5.18 0.28
N TYR A 24 2.68 4.81 -0.21
CA TYR A 24 2.46 3.47 -0.75
C TYR A 24 3.31 3.18 -1.99
N LEU A 25 3.60 4.19 -2.82
CA LEU A 25 4.33 4.01 -4.07
C LEU A 25 5.81 3.76 -3.78
N VAL A 26 6.39 4.51 -2.83
CA VAL A 26 7.76 4.29 -2.36
C VAL A 26 7.91 2.90 -1.74
N VAL A 27 6.94 2.49 -0.91
CA VAL A 27 6.96 1.15 -0.30
C VAL A 27 6.83 0.04 -1.34
N GLU A 28 5.99 0.22 -2.37
CA GLU A 28 5.84 -0.73 -3.47
C GLU A 28 7.16 -0.88 -4.26
N GLN A 29 7.77 0.23 -4.66
CA GLN A 29 9.05 0.23 -5.36
C GLN A 29 10.16 -0.44 -4.54
N PHE A 30 10.23 -0.17 -3.23
CA PHE A 30 11.18 -0.83 -2.34
C PHE A 30 10.99 -2.35 -2.32
N VAL A 31 9.74 -2.83 -2.20
CA VAL A 31 9.46 -4.27 -2.17
C VAL A 31 9.85 -4.92 -3.50
N GLU A 32 9.49 -4.32 -4.64
CA GLU A 32 9.87 -4.82 -5.97
C GLU A 32 11.39 -4.91 -6.15
N GLN A 33 12.11 -3.83 -5.81
CA GLN A 33 13.58 -3.80 -5.91
C GLN A 33 14.22 -4.85 -4.99
N ARG A 34 13.73 -4.98 -3.75
CA ARG A 34 14.24 -5.97 -2.80
C ARG A 34 14.00 -7.39 -3.30
N ASP A 35 12.82 -7.67 -3.85
CA ASP A 35 12.47 -8.99 -4.40
C ASP A 35 13.31 -9.36 -5.62
N GLU A 36 13.58 -8.41 -6.51
CA GLU A 36 14.48 -8.62 -7.65
C GLU A 36 15.90 -8.99 -7.20
N ILE A 37 16.44 -8.29 -6.20
CA ILE A 37 17.77 -8.57 -5.67
C ILE A 37 17.80 -9.95 -5.00
N ILE A 38 16.78 -10.28 -4.20
CA ILE A 38 16.65 -11.61 -3.57
C ILE A 38 16.56 -12.71 -4.62
N ALA A 39 15.81 -12.51 -5.70
CA ALA A 39 15.73 -13.47 -6.80
C ALA A 39 17.11 -13.71 -7.44
N LYS A 40 17.87 -12.64 -7.71
CA LYS A 40 19.25 -12.72 -8.23
C LYS A 40 20.19 -13.44 -7.24
N ILE A 41 20.04 -13.23 -5.93
CA ILE A 41 20.82 -13.94 -4.90
C ILE A 41 20.52 -15.44 -4.94
N LYS A 42 19.23 -15.82 -4.97
CA LYS A 42 18.80 -17.23 -5.03
C LYS A 42 19.32 -17.95 -6.28
N ASP A 43 19.38 -17.26 -7.42
CA ASP A 43 19.94 -17.81 -8.64
C ASP A 43 21.47 -17.96 -8.54
N ALA A 44 22.16 -16.90 -8.09
CA ALA A 44 23.61 -16.90 -7.91
C ALA A 44 24.09 -17.95 -6.89
N GLU A 45 23.30 -18.24 -5.85
CA GLU A 45 23.63 -19.23 -4.81
C GLU A 45 23.85 -20.64 -5.38
N ARG A 46 23.23 -20.96 -6.53
CA ARG A 46 23.42 -22.25 -7.22
C ARG A 46 24.86 -22.49 -7.69
N THR A 47 25.61 -21.41 -7.92
CA THR A 47 27.00 -21.47 -8.42
C THR A 47 28.01 -20.90 -7.43
N THR A 48 27.59 -19.90 -6.65
CA THR A 48 28.42 -19.19 -5.68
C THR A 48 27.71 -19.19 -4.33
N PRO A 49 28.06 -20.11 -3.41
CA PRO A 49 27.36 -20.23 -2.13
C PRO A 49 27.55 -18.99 -1.25
N LEU A 50 26.61 -18.77 -0.34
CA LEU A 50 26.72 -17.73 0.68
C LEU A 50 27.83 -18.08 1.69
N LEU A 51 28.76 -17.14 1.88
CA LEU A 51 29.79 -17.19 2.91
C LEU A 51 29.27 -16.60 4.21
N GLU A 52 29.93 -16.91 5.33
CA GLU A 52 29.57 -16.39 6.66
C GLU A 52 29.52 -14.85 6.69
N LYS A 53 30.43 -14.17 5.99
CA LYS A 53 30.40 -12.70 5.87
C LYS A 53 29.08 -12.18 5.28
N HIS A 54 28.47 -12.90 4.35
CA HIS A 54 27.19 -12.51 3.75
C HIS A 54 26.03 -12.74 4.73
N LYS A 55 26.06 -13.86 5.47
CA LYS A 55 25.04 -14.19 6.47
C LYS A 55 24.99 -13.15 7.60
N VAL A 56 26.15 -12.62 8.01
CA VAL A 56 26.21 -11.53 8.99
C VAL A 56 25.46 -10.30 8.50
N VAL A 57 25.66 -9.91 7.24
CA VAL A 57 24.94 -8.77 6.63
C VAL A 57 23.44 -9.06 6.58
N VAL A 58 23.04 -10.22 6.05
CA VAL A 58 21.62 -10.61 5.95
C VAL A 58 20.95 -10.60 7.33
N ASN A 59 21.59 -11.16 8.36
CA ASN A 59 21.05 -11.17 9.71
C ASN A 59 20.84 -9.77 10.29
N ARG A 60 21.73 -8.83 9.97
CA ARG A 60 21.55 -7.41 10.34
C ARG A 60 20.36 -6.80 9.61
N LEU A 61 20.19 -7.07 8.31
CA LEU A 61 19.04 -6.58 7.55
C LEU A 61 17.71 -7.11 8.11
N LEU A 62 17.66 -8.39 8.51
CA LEU A 62 16.47 -8.99 9.13
C LEU A 62 16.05 -8.29 10.44
N GLN A 63 16.97 -7.60 11.15
CA GLN A 63 16.60 -6.83 12.35
C GLN A 63 15.72 -5.61 12.01
N HIS A 64 15.72 -5.15 10.76
CA HIS A 64 14.92 -4.02 10.32
C HIS A 64 13.51 -4.42 9.84
N ASP A 65 13.28 -5.70 9.53
CA ASP A 65 11.99 -6.19 9.02
C ASP A 65 10.80 -5.83 9.92
N PRO A 66 10.88 -5.87 11.28
CA PRO A 66 9.76 -5.43 12.12
C PRO A 66 9.35 -3.97 11.89
N ALA A 67 10.29 -3.07 11.59
CA ALA A 67 9.99 -1.67 11.31
C ALA A 67 9.31 -1.51 9.94
N ILE A 68 9.83 -2.21 8.92
CA ILE A 68 9.28 -2.24 7.57
C ILE A 68 7.83 -2.79 7.59
N VAL A 69 7.59 -3.90 8.29
CA VAL A 69 6.25 -4.49 8.43
C VAL A 69 5.28 -3.54 9.12
N ARG A 70 5.74 -2.80 10.14
CA ARG A 70 4.91 -1.77 10.80
C ARG A 70 4.51 -0.67 9.82
N LYS A 71 5.42 -0.17 8.98
CA LYS A 71 5.12 0.84 7.97
C LYS A 71 4.09 0.35 6.95
N ILE A 72 4.28 -0.85 6.40
CA ILE A 72 3.33 -1.47 5.46
C ILE A 72 1.95 -1.62 6.11
N THR A 73 1.90 -2.09 7.36
CA THR A 73 0.65 -2.27 8.09
C THR A 73 -0.05 -0.94 8.38
N PHE A 74 0.72 0.10 8.73
CA PHE A 74 0.21 1.45 8.93
C PHE A 74 -0.49 1.97 7.66
N LEU A 75 0.17 1.91 6.51
CA LEU A 75 -0.39 2.35 5.23
C LEU A 75 -1.66 1.56 4.85
N ARG A 76 -1.65 0.24 5.06
CA ARG A 76 -2.84 -0.60 4.85
C ARG A 76 -4.02 -0.17 5.72
N ASN A 77 -3.77 0.13 6.99
CA ASN A 77 -4.80 0.56 7.92
C ASN A 77 -5.34 1.94 7.53
N GLU A 78 -4.47 2.87 7.16
CA GLU A 78 -4.87 4.20 6.69
C GLU A 78 -5.78 4.12 5.46
N ALA A 79 -5.41 3.32 4.46
CA ALA A 79 -6.23 3.09 3.27
C ALA A 79 -7.60 2.48 3.63
N SER A 80 -7.61 1.50 4.54
CA SER A 80 -8.84 0.85 5.00
C SER A 80 -9.78 1.82 5.73
N LEU A 81 -9.23 2.74 6.53
CA LEU A 81 -10.00 3.78 7.21
C LEU A 81 -10.62 4.76 6.22
N LYS A 82 -9.85 5.22 5.21
CA LYS A 82 -10.35 6.12 4.15
C LYS A 82 -11.49 5.49 3.34
N ILE A 83 -11.39 4.20 3.03
CA ILE A 83 -12.46 3.46 2.34
C ILE A 83 -13.73 3.42 3.22
N LYS A 84 -13.59 3.10 4.50
CA LYS A 84 -14.72 3.07 5.44
C LYS A 84 -15.38 4.43 5.60
N SER A 85 -14.62 5.52 5.71
CA SER A 85 -15.19 6.87 5.80
C SER A 85 -15.95 7.24 4.54
N PHE A 86 -15.45 6.85 3.36
CA PHE A 86 -16.16 7.07 2.10
C PHE A 86 -17.48 6.31 2.04
N GLN A 87 -17.49 5.03 2.43
CA GLN A 87 -18.71 4.22 2.50
C GLN A 87 -19.73 4.80 3.49
N GLN A 88 -19.29 5.31 4.64
CA GLN A 88 -20.18 5.96 5.61
C GLN A 88 -20.77 7.25 5.05
N ALA A 89 -19.95 8.08 4.40
CA ALA A 89 -20.40 9.32 3.78
C ALA A 89 -21.42 9.08 2.66
N THR A 90 -21.20 8.08 1.80
CA THR A 90 -22.18 7.70 0.76
C THR A 90 -23.47 7.14 1.35
N THR A 91 -23.38 6.33 2.41
CA THR A 91 -24.57 5.81 3.12
C THR A 91 -25.38 6.95 3.75
N GLN A 92 -24.72 7.92 4.40
CA GLN A 92 -25.41 9.09 4.97
C GLN A 92 -26.04 9.95 3.88
N ARG A 93 -25.33 10.23 2.77
CA ARG A 93 -25.87 10.99 1.64
C ARG A 93 -27.12 10.33 1.05
N ASN A 94 -27.09 9.01 0.86
CA ASN A 94 -28.25 8.25 0.39
C ASN A 94 -29.40 8.26 1.41
N ALA A 95 -29.13 8.16 2.71
CA ALA A 95 -30.17 8.20 3.75
C ALA A 95 -30.86 9.57 3.85
N TYR A 96 -30.14 10.67 3.61
CA TYR A 96 -30.72 12.02 3.57
C TYR A 96 -31.43 12.33 2.24
N GLU A 97 -30.98 11.80 1.11
CA GLU A 97 -31.69 11.88 -0.19
C GLU A 97 -32.92 10.94 -0.25
N SER A 98 -33.03 9.97 0.66
CA SER A 98 -34.16 9.02 0.76
C SER A 98 -35.21 9.47 1.78
N ASN A 99 -35.43 10.78 1.95
CA ASN A 99 -36.52 11.24 2.80
C ASN A 99 -37.86 11.09 2.06
N PRO A 100 -38.87 10.39 2.63
CA PRO A 100 -40.15 10.12 1.94
C PRO A 100 -41.02 11.35 1.65
N SER A 101 -40.59 12.54 2.08
CA SER A 101 -41.30 13.80 1.81
C SER A 101 -41.19 14.27 0.36
N ASP A 102 -40.25 13.73 -0.42
CA ASP A 102 -40.10 14.05 -1.85
C ASP A 102 -40.71 12.99 -2.78
N MET A 103 -41.31 11.91 -2.22
CA MET A 103 -42.08 10.91 -2.99
C MET A 103 -43.58 11.26 -3.12
N TYR A 104 -44.00 12.42 -2.62
CA TYR A 104 -45.40 12.90 -2.67
C TYR A 104 -45.60 14.18 -3.49
N THR A 105 -44.86 14.36 -4.58
CA THR A 105 -45.37 15.11 -5.74
C THR A 105 -45.70 14.09 -6.83
N GLN A 106 -46.81 13.36 -6.71
CA GLN A 106 -48.09 13.71 -7.36
C GLN A 106 -47.84 14.19 -8.80
N GLU A 107 -48.17 13.38 -9.81
CA GLU A 107 -49.52 13.40 -10.36
C GLU A 107 -50.10 14.83 -10.45
N SER A 108 -49.40 15.76 -11.11
CA SER A 108 -50.05 16.94 -11.67
C SER A 108 -50.27 16.72 -13.17
N TYR A 109 -51.21 15.83 -13.44
CA TYR A 109 -52.09 15.93 -14.60
C TYR A 109 -52.73 17.32 -14.61
N PHE A 110 -52.20 18.29 -15.36
CA PHE A 110 -52.98 19.44 -15.78
C PHE A 110 -52.67 19.75 -17.24
N PHE A 111 -53.62 19.33 -18.08
CA PHE A 111 -53.86 19.90 -19.39
C PHE A 111 -54.00 21.42 -19.29
N ASP A 112 -53.38 22.16 -20.21
CA ASP A 112 -54.14 23.14 -20.97
C ASP A 112 -53.61 23.25 -22.41
N LYS A 113 -54.55 23.25 -23.35
CA LYS A 113 -54.33 23.50 -24.78
C LYS A 113 -54.74 24.94 -25.06
N LYS A 114 -54.02 25.55 -26.03
CA LYS A 114 -54.31 26.79 -26.80
C LYS A 114 -53.61 28.04 -26.25
N LYS A 115 -53.11 28.95 -27.10
CA LYS A 115 -53.48 29.30 -28.48
C LYS A 115 -52.27 29.37 -29.41
#